data_AF-A0A8D8TYW2-F1
#
_entry.id   AF-A0A8D8TYW2-F1
#
_cell.length_a   1.000
_cell.length_b   1.000
_cell.length_c   1.000
_cell.angle_alpha   90.00
_cell.angle_beta   90.00
_cell.angle_gamma   90.00
#
_symmetry.space_group_name_H-M   'P 1'
#
loop_
_entity.id
_entity.type
_entity.pdbx_description
1 polymer ?
#
loop_
_entity_poly.entity_id
_entity_poly.type
_entity_poly.pdbx_seq_one_letter_code
_entity_poly.pdbx_strand_id
1 'polypeptide(L)'
;MDVHGVLQWLDDTGLVQYKQIFSKNCIDGRMLHRLTTHDLNALHITNEYHIYSLRAGIKLLRKYNFNQNCFVRREFVDEPMTPENIACWTVHRVMQWLEGIDLSEYASHLRASGVHGAFLVFEPKFNAELLATVLAIPHDRSLLRRHLNAKFKQFLGTEVMHEKRVIENRPDYTPLSTTTKAKFAVKMNLNIFKKTHKYEIESEDFIAPMEGQPLSLPQ
;
A
#
# COMPACT_ATOMS: atom_id res chain seq x y z
N MET A 1 -7.41 6.25 15.81
CA MET A 1 -8.00 5.07 15.16
C MET A 1 -7.89 3.88 16.10
N ASP A 2 -9.01 3.32 16.53
CA ASP A 2 -9.08 2.13 17.39
C ASP A 2 -8.97 0.83 16.55
N VAL A 3 -9.13 -0.34 17.18
CA VAL A 3 -9.06 -1.63 16.49
C VAL A 3 -10.14 -1.73 15.41
N HIS A 4 -11.36 -1.28 15.68
CA HIS A 4 -12.44 -1.32 14.69
C HIS A 4 -12.11 -0.46 13.46
N GLY A 5 -11.59 0.75 13.67
CA GLY A 5 -11.13 1.62 12.60
C GLY A 5 -10.00 0.99 11.76
N VAL A 6 -9.07 0.26 12.38
CA VAL A 6 -8.04 -0.50 11.65
C VAL A 6 -8.65 -1.62 10.80
N LEU A 7 -9.65 -2.34 11.32
CA LEU A 7 -10.32 -3.39 10.55
C LEU A 7 -11.10 -2.84 9.34
N GLN A 8 -11.73 -1.67 9.51
CA GLN A 8 -12.38 -0.96 8.41
C GLN A 8 -11.35 -0.45 7.39
N TRP A 9 -10.20 0.05 7.86
CA TRP A 9 -9.10 0.47 6.98
C TRP A 9 -8.54 -0.70 6.15
N LEU A 10 -8.52 -1.92 6.67
CA LEU A 10 -8.18 -3.12 5.89
C LEU A 10 -9.22 -3.42 4.80
N ASP A 11 -10.51 -3.13 5.01
CA ASP A 11 -11.50 -3.18 3.93
C ASP A 11 -11.23 -2.11 2.87
N ASP A 12 -10.97 -0.88 3.31
CA ASP A 12 -10.73 0.27 2.45
C ASP A 12 -9.47 0.11 1.58
N THR A 13 -8.43 -0.57 2.08
CA THR A 13 -7.19 -0.86 1.35
C THR A 13 -7.24 -2.15 0.53
N GLY A 14 -8.31 -2.94 0.67
CA GLY A 14 -8.47 -4.21 -0.02
C GLY A 14 -7.62 -5.36 0.56
N LEU A 15 -7.26 -5.31 1.84
CA LEU A 15 -6.45 -6.31 2.56
C LEU A 15 -7.28 -7.10 3.59
N VAL A 16 -8.54 -7.39 3.26
CA VAL A 16 -9.54 -8.03 4.13
C VAL A 16 -9.09 -9.38 4.72
N GLN A 17 -8.23 -10.10 4.01
CA GLN A 17 -7.63 -11.36 4.46
C GLN A 17 -6.85 -11.24 5.77
N TYR A 18 -6.39 -10.03 6.14
CA TYR A 18 -5.63 -9.80 7.37
C TYR A 18 -6.51 -9.36 8.55
N LYS A 19 -7.82 -9.18 8.36
CA LYS A 19 -8.72 -8.72 9.44
C LYS A 19 -8.71 -9.64 10.65
N GLN A 20 -8.74 -10.95 10.42
CA GLN A 20 -8.76 -11.91 11.52
C GLN A 20 -7.49 -11.84 12.38
N ILE A 21 -6.30 -11.77 11.76
CA ILE A 21 -5.04 -11.72 12.50
C ILE A 21 -4.83 -10.36 13.16
N PHE A 22 -5.24 -9.25 12.54
CA PHE A 22 -5.19 -7.92 13.15
C PHE A 22 -6.14 -7.81 14.36
N SER A 23 -7.37 -8.34 14.21
CA SER A 23 -8.36 -8.37 15.29
C SER A 23 -7.88 -9.21 16.48
N LYS A 24 -7.37 -10.42 16.22
CA LYS A 24 -6.84 -11.33 17.26
C LYS A 24 -5.68 -10.70 18.05
N ASN A 25 -4.86 -9.88 17.41
CA ASN A 25 -3.72 -9.20 18.04
C ASN A 25 -4.06 -7.77 18.50
N CYS A 26 -5.33 -7.36 18.46
CA CYS A 26 -5.82 -6.05 18.89
C CYS A 26 -5.03 -4.87 18.28
N ILE A 27 -4.65 -4.97 17.01
CA ILE A 27 -3.86 -3.94 16.35
C ILE A 27 -4.69 -2.67 16.21
N ASP A 28 -4.32 -1.62 16.94
CA ASP A 28 -4.91 -0.28 16.85
C ASP A 28 -4.05 0.67 15.98
N GLY A 29 -4.49 1.93 15.84
CA GLY A 29 -3.76 2.91 15.04
C GLY A 29 -2.34 3.23 15.54
N ARG A 30 -2.08 3.10 16.86
CA ARG A 30 -0.74 3.35 17.43
C ARG A 30 0.21 2.22 17.10
N MET A 31 -0.27 0.98 17.20
CA MET A 31 0.46 -0.21 16.78
C MET A 31 0.71 -0.19 15.27
N LEU A 32 -0.32 0.14 14.48
CA LEU A 32 -0.21 0.29 13.02
C LEU A 32 0.84 1.33 12.62
N HIS A 33 0.89 2.47 13.32
CA HIS A 33 1.90 3.50 13.10
C HIS A 33 3.34 3.01 13.29
N ARG A 34 3.55 2.03 14.15
CA ARG A 34 4.85 1.53 14.58
C ARG A 34 5.15 0.11 14.05
N LEU A 35 4.38 -0.36 13.10
CA LEU A 35 4.52 -1.72 12.58
C LEU A 35 5.88 -1.89 11.90
N THR A 36 6.62 -2.92 12.30
CA THR A 36 7.93 -3.26 11.72
C THR A 36 7.83 -4.44 10.77
N THR A 37 8.88 -4.67 9.98
CA THR A 37 8.97 -5.87 9.14
C THR A 37 8.98 -7.16 10.00
N HIS A 38 9.56 -7.10 11.20
CA HIS A 38 9.53 -8.20 12.16
C HIS A 38 8.10 -8.52 12.63
N ASP A 39 7.31 -7.49 12.96
CA ASP A 39 5.91 -7.66 13.36
C ASP A 39 5.08 -8.29 12.23
N LEU A 40 5.29 -7.85 10.99
CA LEU A 40 4.62 -8.47 9.84
C LEU A 40 4.98 -9.95 9.67
N ASN A 41 6.24 -10.31 9.88
CA ASN A 41 6.65 -11.72 9.86
C ASN A 41 5.98 -12.53 11.00
N ALA A 42 5.89 -11.96 12.20
CA ALA A 42 5.19 -12.57 13.34
C ALA A 42 3.68 -12.72 13.10
N LEU A 43 3.07 -11.81 12.32
CA LEU A 43 1.68 -11.88 11.86
C LEU A 43 1.51 -12.77 10.61
N HIS A 44 2.58 -13.43 10.15
CA HIS A 44 2.64 -14.24 8.93
C HIS A 44 2.30 -13.49 7.63
N ILE A 45 2.50 -12.18 7.60
CA ILE A 45 2.35 -11.32 6.42
C ILE A 45 3.70 -11.26 5.71
N THR A 46 3.94 -12.28 4.88
CA THR A 46 5.23 -12.48 4.19
C THR A 46 5.17 -12.16 2.69
N ASN A 47 4.02 -11.79 2.15
CA ASN A 47 3.89 -11.39 0.75
C ASN A 47 4.40 -9.96 0.58
N GLU A 48 5.51 -9.77 -0.12
CA GLU A 48 6.18 -8.48 -0.30
C GLU A 48 5.24 -7.42 -0.91
N TYR A 49 4.43 -7.82 -1.89
CA TYR A 49 3.47 -6.92 -2.53
C TYR A 49 2.41 -6.41 -1.53
N HIS A 50 1.92 -7.25 -0.62
CA HIS A 50 1.02 -6.79 0.45
C HIS A 50 1.73 -5.92 1.50
N ILE A 51 3.02 -6.15 1.77
CA ILE A 51 3.82 -5.29 2.65
C ILE A 51 3.92 -3.88 2.05
N TYR A 52 4.20 -3.75 0.76
CA TYR A 52 4.23 -2.45 0.08
C TYR A 52 2.86 -1.76 0.08
N SER A 53 1.78 -2.52 -0.10
CA SER A 53 0.41 -2.00 0.03
C SER A 53 0.15 -1.43 1.45
N LEU A 54 0.45 -2.19 2.51
CA LEU A 54 0.33 -1.72 3.90
C LEU A 54 1.17 -0.46 4.14
N ARG A 55 2.43 -0.46 3.67
CA ARG A 55 3.35 0.68 3.77
C ARG A 55 2.76 1.95 3.16
N ALA A 56 2.21 1.85 1.96
CA ALA A 56 1.62 2.99 1.26
C ALA A 56 0.39 3.55 2.00
N GLY A 57 -0.51 2.66 2.47
CA GLY A 57 -1.68 3.07 3.25
C GLY A 57 -1.31 3.70 4.59
N ILE A 58 -0.26 3.22 5.27
CA ILE A 58 0.25 3.81 6.52
C ILE A 58 0.92 5.16 6.27
N LYS A 59 1.66 5.30 5.16
CA LYS A 59 2.21 6.59 4.73
C LYS A 59 1.09 7.63 4.55
N LEU A 60 -0.02 7.24 3.92
CA LEU A 60 -1.20 8.10 3.81
C LEU A 60 -1.78 8.45 5.19
N LEU A 61 -2.02 7.46 6.04
CA LEU A 61 -2.56 7.70 7.39
C LEU A 61 -1.69 8.68 8.18
N ARG A 62 -0.36 8.56 8.10
CA ARG A 62 0.58 9.50 8.75
C ARG A 62 0.44 10.92 8.24
N LYS A 63 0.26 11.10 6.92
CA LYS A 63 0.03 12.42 6.31
C LYS A 63 -1.23 13.09 6.85
N TYR A 64 -2.25 12.28 7.18
CA TYR A 64 -3.53 12.74 7.74
C TYR A 64 -3.67 12.49 9.25
N ASN A 65 -2.56 12.37 9.98
CA ASN A 65 -2.56 12.20 11.44
C ASN A 65 -3.45 11.04 11.96
N PHE A 66 -3.48 9.92 11.24
CA PHE A 66 -4.32 8.74 11.50
C PHE A 66 -5.82 9.06 11.57
N ASN A 67 -6.27 10.10 10.86
CA ASN A 67 -7.67 10.35 10.63
C ASN A 67 -8.24 9.28 9.68
N GLN A 68 -9.06 8.38 10.22
CA GLN A 68 -9.69 7.29 9.46
C GLN A 68 -10.62 7.77 8.33
N ASN A 69 -11.07 9.03 8.36
CA ASN A 69 -11.93 9.60 7.33
C ASN A 69 -11.15 10.14 6.13
N CYS A 70 -9.83 10.00 6.10
CA CYS A 70 -9.04 10.41 4.92
C CYS A 70 -9.30 9.52 3.70
N PHE A 71 -9.84 8.31 3.87
CA PHE A 71 -10.15 7.42 2.76
C PHE A 71 -11.51 7.74 2.11
N VAL A 72 -11.50 7.96 0.80
CA VAL A 72 -12.66 8.32 -0.02
C VAL A 72 -13.37 7.05 -0.51
N ARG A 73 -14.61 6.86 -0.04
CA ARG A 73 -15.47 5.70 -0.39
C ARG A 73 -16.48 6.00 -1.49
N ARG A 74 -16.76 7.28 -1.76
CA ARG A 74 -17.77 7.73 -2.72
C ARG A 74 -17.20 8.85 -3.57
N GLU A 75 -17.69 8.95 -4.79
CA GLU A 75 -17.46 10.11 -5.65
C GLU A 75 -17.96 11.38 -4.99
N PHE A 76 -17.13 12.41 -4.98
CA PHE A 76 -17.58 13.77 -4.73
C PHE A 76 -17.64 14.49 -6.07
N VAL A 77 -18.78 15.12 -6.33
CA VAL A 77 -18.96 15.96 -7.52
C VAL A 77 -17.92 17.08 -7.46
N ASP A 78 -17.22 17.29 -8.57
CA ASP A 78 -16.16 18.30 -8.75
C ASP A 78 -14.85 18.09 -7.97
N GLU A 79 -14.60 16.91 -7.40
CA GLU A 79 -13.28 16.62 -6.80
C GLU A 79 -12.19 16.49 -7.90
N PRO A 80 -11.14 17.32 -7.86
CA PRO A 80 -10.11 17.26 -8.89
C PRO A 80 -9.31 15.95 -8.78
N MET A 81 -9.03 15.33 -9.92
CA MET A 81 -8.19 14.13 -10.04
C MET A 81 -6.70 14.48 -9.87
N THR A 82 -6.33 14.89 -8.66
CA THR A 82 -4.93 15.11 -8.28
C THR A 82 -4.33 13.85 -7.66
N PRO A 83 -3.00 13.65 -7.73
CA PRO A 83 -2.35 12.54 -7.02
C PRO A 83 -2.66 12.51 -5.52
N GLU A 84 -2.81 13.68 -4.90
CA GLU A 84 -3.19 13.85 -3.50
C GLU A 84 -4.55 13.20 -3.20
N ASN A 85 -5.58 13.53 -3.99
CA ASN A 85 -6.93 13.01 -3.83
C ASN A 85 -7.02 11.54 -4.23
N ILE A 86 -6.32 11.15 -5.30
CA ILE A 86 -6.24 9.76 -5.73
C ILE A 86 -5.60 8.90 -4.64
N ALA A 87 -4.57 9.39 -3.94
CA ALA A 87 -3.95 8.64 -2.86
C ALA A 87 -4.95 8.28 -1.75
N CYS A 88 -6.00 9.09 -1.56
CA CYS A 88 -7.08 8.85 -0.60
C CYS A 88 -8.10 7.80 -1.06
N TRP A 89 -8.02 7.28 -2.29
CA TRP A 89 -9.02 6.36 -2.81
C TRP A 89 -8.96 4.98 -2.16
N THR A 90 -10.13 4.50 -1.73
CA THR A 90 -10.32 3.10 -1.34
C THR A 90 -10.21 2.16 -2.54
N VAL A 91 -10.03 0.86 -2.29
CA VAL A 91 -10.12 -0.20 -3.30
C VAL A 91 -11.44 -0.10 -4.09
N HIS A 92 -12.55 0.21 -3.41
CA HIS A 92 -13.85 0.36 -4.05
C HIS A 92 -13.86 1.54 -5.03
N ARG A 93 -13.23 2.66 -4.67
CA ARG A 93 -13.13 3.81 -5.56
C ARG A 93 -12.25 3.53 -6.78
N VAL A 94 -11.18 2.75 -6.61
CA VAL A 94 -10.37 2.26 -7.75
C VAL A 94 -11.20 1.33 -8.66
N MET A 95 -12.06 0.48 -8.09
CA MET A 95 -12.98 -0.36 -8.87
C MET A 95 -13.96 0.49 -9.68
N GLN A 96 -14.55 1.54 -9.09
CA GLN A 96 -15.43 2.47 -9.81
C GLN A 96 -14.71 3.19 -10.96
N TRP A 97 -13.43 3.53 -10.77
CA TRP A 97 -12.63 4.09 -11.87
C TRP A 97 -12.43 3.08 -13.01
N LEU A 98 -12.19 1.80 -12.71
CA LEU A 98 -12.14 0.76 -13.75
C LEU A 98 -13.45 0.66 -14.52
N GLU A 99 -14.59 0.74 -13.84
CA GLU A 99 -15.90 0.79 -14.48
C GLU A 99 -16.02 2.01 -15.41
N GLY A 100 -15.59 3.19 -14.96
CA GLY A 100 -15.61 4.43 -15.75
C GLY A 100 -14.64 4.48 -16.94
N ILE A 101 -13.72 3.51 -17.05
CA ILE A 101 -12.82 3.37 -18.21
C ILE A 101 -13.12 2.09 -19.02
N ASP A 102 -14.33 1.56 -18.94
CA ASP A 102 -14.79 0.40 -19.70
C ASP A 102 -14.06 -0.91 -19.35
N LEU A 103 -13.64 -1.09 -18.09
CA LEU A 103 -13.00 -2.30 -17.57
C LEU A 103 -13.77 -2.91 -16.38
N SER A 104 -15.09 -2.74 -16.35
CA SER A 104 -15.97 -3.20 -15.26
C SER A 104 -15.88 -4.71 -14.98
N GLU A 105 -15.74 -5.54 -16.03
CA GLU A 105 -15.61 -7.00 -15.89
C GLU A 105 -14.37 -7.42 -15.10
N TYR A 106 -13.32 -6.60 -15.08
CA TYR A 106 -12.08 -6.87 -14.36
C TYR A 106 -12.10 -6.32 -12.93
N ALA A 107 -12.96 -5.36 -12.60
CA ALA A 107 -12.93 -4.62 -11.35
C ALA A 107 -13.05 -5.51 -10.11
N SER A 108 -13.85 -6.59 -10.18
CA SER A 108 -14.04 -7.51 -9.06
C SER A 108 -12.77 -8.23 -8.59
N HIS A 109 -11.76 -8.36 -9.47
CA HIS A 109 -10.44 -8.93 -9.12
C HIS A 109 -9.65 -8.07 -8.14
N LEU A 110 -10.02 -6.80 -7.95
CA LEU A 110 -9.36 -5.95 -6.95
C LEU A 110 -9.78 -6.28 -5.51
N ARG A 111 -10.86 -7.04 -5.30
CA ARG A 111 -11.25 -7.48 -3.95
C ARG A 111 -10.14 -8.35 -3.35
N ALA A 112 -9.76 -8.06 -2.11
CA ALA A 112 -8.67 -8.73 -1.40
C ALA A 112 -7.27 -8.62 -2.08
N SER A 113 -7.11 -7.74 -3.07
CA SER A 113 -5.86 -7.56 -3.83
C SER A 113 -4.87 -6.59 -3.19
N GLY A 114 -5.26 -5.85 -2.15
CA GLY A 114 -4.46 -4.76 -1.59
C GLY A 114 -4.30 -3.51 -2.47
N VAL A 115 -4.92 -3.45 -3.66
CA VAL A 115 -4.87 -2.25 -4.52
C VAL A 115 -5.76 -1.16 -3.95
N HIS A 116 -5.17 0.00 -3.70
CA HIS A 116 -5.86 1.23 -3.30
C HIS A 116 -5.05 2.45 -3.76
N GLY A 117 -5.65 3.63 -3.69
CA GLY A 117 -5.08 4.87 -4.20
C GLY A 117 -3.65 5.16 -3.75
N ALA A 118 -3.40 5.12 -2.44
CA ALA A 118 -2.07 5.38 -1.88
C ALA A 118 -1.02 4.41 -2.44
N PHE A 119 -1.37 3.14 -2.66
CA PHE A 119 -0.46 2.17 -3.26
C PHE A 119 -0.15 2.50 -4.72
N LEU A 120 -1.16 2.91 -5.50
CA LEU A 120 -0.97 3.34 -6.88
C LEU A 120 -0.06 4.56 -6.99
N VAL A 121 -0.18 5.52 -6.07
CA VAL A 121 0.57 6.78 -6.09
C VAL A 121 1.95 6.63 -5.46
N PHE A 122 2.06 6.08 -4.26
CA PHE A 122 3.29 6.14 -3.45
C PHE A 122 4.27 5.00 -3.68
N GLU A 123 3.88 3.89 -4.33
CA GLU A 123 4.81 2.80 -4.66
C GLU A 123 5.37 2.98 -6.07
N PRO A 124 6.66 3.34 -6.24
CA PRO A 124 7.24 3.56 -7.56
C PRO A 124 7.29 2.30 -8.42
N LYS A 125 7.38 1.11 -7.82
CA LYS A 125 7.37 -0.17 -8.55
C LYS A 125 5.97 -0.60 -9.01
N PHE A 126 4.91 0.06 -8.55
CA PHE A 126 3.55 -0.25 -8.98
C PHE A 126 3.27 0.42 -10.33
N ASN A 127 3.26 -0.36 -11.40
CA ASN A 127 3.03 0.12 -12.77
C ASN A 127 1.78 -0.51 -13.42
N ALA A 128 1.44 -0.07 -14.62
CA ALA A 128 0.26 -0.56 -15.34
C ALA A 128 0.34 -2.07 -15.67
N GLU A 129 1.55 -2.62 -15.87
CA GLU A 129 1.73 -4.05 -16.11
C GLU A 129 1.41 -4.88 -14.85
N LEU A 130 1.82 -4.41 -13.68
CA LEU A 130 1.44 -5.02 -12.41
C LEU A 130 -0.09 -4.93 -12.19
N LEU A 131 -0.70 -3.79 -12.47
CA LEU A 131 -2.16 -3.65 -12.39
C LEU A 131 -2.89 -4.64 -13.32
N ALA A 132 -2.41 -4.79 -14.56
CA ALA A 132 -2.96 -5.77 -15.50
C ALA A 132 -2.87 -7.21 -14.98
N THR A 133 -1.75 -7.56 -14.32
CA THR A 133 -1.56 -8.87 -13.66
C THR A 133 -2.53 -9.06 -12.50
N VAL A 134 -2.71 -8.04 -11.65
CA VAL A 134 -3.68 -8.11 -10.53
C VAL A 134 -5.12 -8.25 -11.03
N LEU A 135 -5.45 -7.57 -12.13
CA LEU A 135 -6.75 -7.66 -12.80
C LEU A 135 -6.96 -8.96 -13.58
N ALA A 136 -5.98 -9.87 -13.56
CA ALA A 136 -5.99 -11.12 -14.33
C ALA A 136 -6.22 -10.91 -15.84
N ILE A 137 -5.80 -9.77 -16.41
CA ILE A 137 -5.87 -9.52 -17.84
C ILE A 137 -4.78 -10.34 -18.52
N PRO A 138 -5.08 -11.26 -19.45
CA PRO A 138 -4.06 -12.08 -20.12
C PRO A 138 -3.03 -11.26 -20.92
N HIS A 139 -1.83 -11.82 -21.13
CA HIS A 139 -0.76 -11.13 -21.89
C HIS A 139 -1.06 -10.97 -23.38
N ASP A 140 -1.86 -11.85 -23.97
CA ASP A 140 -2.29 -11.81 -25.37
C ASP A 140 -3.37 -10.75 -25.66
N ARG A 141 -4.03 -10.22 -24.61
CA ARG A 141 -5.01 -9.11 -24.70
C ARG A 141 -4.32 -7.74 -24.82
N SER A 142 -3.49 -7.58 -25.85
CA SER A 142 -2.63 -6.41 -26.06
C SER A 142 -3.40 -5.08 -26.15
N LEU A 143 -4.57 -5.07 -26.80
CA LEU A 143 -5.42 -3.87 -26.90
C LEU A 143 -5.92 -3.41 -25.52
N LEU A 144 -6.38 -4.34 -24.68
CA LEU A 144 -6.85 -4.03 -23.33
C LEU A 144 -5.71 -3.55 -22.44
N ARG A 145 -4.54 -4.19 -22.50
CA ARG A 145 -3.35 -3.75 -21.75
C ARG A 145 -2.89 -2.36 -22.19
N ARG A 146 -2.92 -2.05 -23.49
CA ARG A 146 -2.58 -0.72 -24.00
C ARG A 146 -3.59 0.33 -23.54
N HIS A 147 -4.89 0.01 -23.54
CA HIS A 147 -5.94 0.88 -23.02
C HIS A 147 -5.75 1.15 -21.52
N LEU A 148 -5.55 0.10 -20.71
CA LEU A 148 -5.27 0.23 -19.29
C LEU A 148 -4.03 1.09 -19.04
N ASN A 149 -2.94 0.87 -19.79
CA ASN A 149 -1.71 1.65 -19.66
C ASN A 149 -1.94 3.15 -19.93
N ALA A 150 -2.70 3.48 -20.98
CA ALA A 150 -3.03 4.87 -21.31
C ALA A 150 -3.89 5.52 -20.21
N LYS A 151 -4.94 4.82 -19.75
CA LYS A 151 -5.82 5.30 -18.69
C LYS A 151 -5.11 5.42 -17.34
N PHE A 152 -4.21 4.49 -17.02
CA PHE A 152 -3.39 4.54 -15.80
C PHE A 152 -2.46 5.76 -15.80
N LYS A 153 -1.82 6.07 -16.92
CA LYS A 153 -0.98 7.27 -17.07
C LYS A 153 -1.78 8.56 -16.91
N GLN A 154 -2.96 8.61 -17.53
CA GLN A 154 -3.87 9.75 -17.38
C GLN A 154 -4.32 9.89 -15.92
N PHE A 155 -4.64 8.77 -15.28
CA PHE A 155 -5.14 8.73 -13.91
C PHE A 155 -4.11 9.26 -12.91
N LEU A 156 -2.86 8.77 -12.94
CA LEU A 156 -1.85 9.19 -11.96
C LEU A 156 -1.19 10.54 -12.26
N GLY A 157 -1.35 11.07 -13.48
CA GLY A 157 -0.74 12.32 -13.89
C GLY A 157 0.75 12.21 -14.22
N THR A 158 1.29 13.28 -14.79
CA THR A 158 2.64 13.29 -15.39
C THR A 158 3.76 13.17 -14.37
N GLU A 159 3.63 13.80 -13.21
CA GLU A 159 4.65 13.82 -12.15
C GLU A 159 4.88 12.42 -11.58
N VAL A 160 3.81 11.77 -11.09
CA VAL A 160 3.87 10.40 -10.55
C VAL A 160 4.39 9.41 -11.61
N MET A 161 3.94 9.55 -12.87
CA MET A 161 4.43 8.70 -13.96
C MET A 161 5.90 8.95 -14.31
N HIS A 162 6.41 10.15 -14.10
CA HIS A 162 7.84 10.46 -14.29
C HIS A 162 8.69 9.77 -13.21
N GLU A 163 8.31 9.88 -11.94
CA GLU A 163 9.00 9.23 -10.82
C GLU A 163 9.08 7.71 -11.01
N LYS A 164 7.96 7.07 -11.38
CA LYS A 164 7.92 5.62 -11.67
C LYS A 164 8.87 5.24 -12.79
N ARG A 165 8.94 6.05 -13.86
CA ARG A 165 9.86 5.81 -15.00
C ARG A 165 11.33 5.94 -14.60
N VAL A 166 11.66 6.91 -13.74
CA VAL A 166 13.03 7.07 -13.23
C VAL A 166 13.47 5.84 -12.46
N ILE A 167 12.59 5.25 -11.64
CA ILE A 167 12.88 4.01 -10.91
C ILE A 167 12.97 2.80 -11.85
N GLU A 168 12.07 2.67 -12.81
CA GLU A 168 12.04 1.57 -13.79
C GLU A 168 13.29 1.54 -14.69
N ASN A 169 13.88 2.71 -14.96
CA ASN A 169 15.09 2.83 -15.77
C ASN A 169 16.40 2.57 -15.00
N ARG A 170 16.35 2.30 -13.69
CA ARG A 170 17.57 2.00 -12.92
C ARG A 170 18.13 0.62 -13.29
N PRO A 171 19.46 0.45 -13.36
CA PRO A 171 20.07 -0.85 -13.73
C PRO A 171 19.74 -2.01 -12.79
N ASP A 172 19.45 -1.71 -11.52
CA ASP A 172 19.09 -2.66 -10.46
C ASP A 172 17.57 -2.82 -10.29
N TYR A 173 16.78 -2.29 -11.22
CA TYR A 173 15.33 -2.36 -11.16
C TYR A 173 14.84 -3.81 -11.19
N THR A 174 14.06 -4.14 -10.15
CA THR A 174 13.36 -5.42 -10.02
C THR A 174 11.86 -5.15 -9.93
N PRO A 175 11.07 -5.61 -10.91
CA PRO A 175 9.62 -5.45 -10.89
C PRO A 175 9.00 -6.08 -9.65
N LEU A 176 7.99 -5.42 -9.09
CA LEU A 176 7.20 -6.00 -8.02
C LEU A 176 6.30 -7.12 -8.59
N SER A 177 6.19 -8.24 -7.88
CA SER A 177 5.32 -9.36 -8.24
C SER A 177 4.35 -9.68 -7.11
N THR A 178 3.13 -10.10 -7.46
CA THR A 178 2.05 -10.44 -6.51
C THR A 178 2.34 -11.67 -5.66
N THR A 179 3.33 -12.49 -6.05
CA THR A 179 3.67 -13.76 -5.40
C THR A 179 5.01 -13.73 -4.66
N THR A 180 5.78 -12.64 -4.76
CA THR A 180 7.10 -12.57 -4.11
C THR A 180 6.97 -12.64 -2.59
N LYS A 181 7.75 -13.53 -1.98
CA LYS A 181 7.91 -13.58 -0.52
C LYS A 181 8.99 -12.58 -0.09
N ALA A 182 8.67 -11.75 0.88
CA ALA A 182 9.59 -10.79 1.48
C ALA A 182 10.74 -11.52 2.18
N LYS A 183 11.95 -10.98 2.02
CA LYS A 183 13.14 -11.42 2.74
C LYS A 183 13.28 -10.58 4.01
N PHE A 184 12.94 -11.16 5.15
CA PHE A 184 13.18 -10.52 6.44
C PHE A 184 14.65 -10.76 6.83
N ALA A 185 15.47 -9.72 6.77
CA ALA A 185 16.83 -9.80 7.28
C ALA A 185 16.75 -9.94 8.80
N VAL A 186 17.14 -11.10 9.33
CA VAL A 186 17.38 -11.24 10.76
C VAL A 186 18.70 -10.51 11.02
N LYS A 187 18.65 -9.28 11.57
CA LYS A 187 19.83 -8.65 12.18
C LYS A 187 20.22 -9.51 13.39
N MET A 188 21.02 -10.56 13.16
CA MET A 188 21.68 -11.32 14.22
C MET A 188 22.76 -10.41 14.80
N ASN A 189 22.42 -9.62 15.82
CA ASN A 189 23.40 -8.90 16.62
C ASN A 189 24.22 -9.92 17.43
N LEU A 190 25.29 -10.44 16.83
CA LEU A 190 26.34 -11.20 17.52
C LEU A 190 27.21 -10.24 18.35
N ASN A 191 26.62 -9.55 19.32
CA ASN A 191 27.37 -8.91 20.40
C ASN A 191 27.23 -9.78 21.66
N ILE A 192 28.04 -10.84 21.66
CA ILE A 192 28.40 -11.56 22.87
C ILE A 192 29.15 -10.53 23.74
N PHE A 193 28.67 -10.40 24.99
CA PHE A 193 29.18 -9.57 26.08
C PHE A 193 28.53 -8.19 26.32
N LYS A 194 27.66 -8.20 27.34
CA LYS A 194 27.34 -7.12 28.29
C LYS A 194 26.64 -5.87 27.74
N LYS A 195 25.31 -5.85 27.85
CA LYS A 195 24.53 -4.95 28.74
C LYS A 195 23.04 -5.12 28.43
N THR A 196 22.21 -5.00 29.46
CA THR A 196 20.74 -4.98 29.39
C THR A 196 20.26 -3.92 28.40
N HIS A 197 19.97 -4.32 27.16
CA HIS A 197 19.43 -3.41 26.14
C HIS A 197 17.92 -3.60 26.03
N LYS A 198 17.19 -2.52 26.38
CA LYS A 198 15.89 -2.21 25.80
C LYS A 198 16.08 -2.26 24.28
N TYR A 199 15.34 -3.12 23.58
CA TYR A 199 15.28 -3.08 22.11
C TYR A 199 14.72 -1.70 21.71
N GLU A 200 15.59 -0.76 21.37
CA GLU A 200 15.21 0.49 20.71
C GLU A 200 14.97 0.15 19.24
N ILE A 201 13.71 0.20 18.82
CA ILE A 201 13.32 0.02 17.42
C ILE A 201 13.92 1.18 16.61
N GLU A 202 14.85 0.88 15.70
CA GLU A 202 15.46 1.90 14.84
C GLU A 202 14.43 2.40 13.83
N SER A 203 14.51 3.68 13.43
CA SER A 203 13.59 4.29 12.45
C SER A 203 13.55 3.57 11.09
N GLU A 204 14.57 2.78 10.78
CA GLU A 204 14.68 1.98 9.55
C GLU A 204 13.93 0.63 9.63
N ASP A 205 13.53 0.19 10.82
CA ASP A 205 12.86 -1.10 11.00
C ASP A 205 11.34 -1.02 10.70
N PHE A 206 10.78 0.19 10.67
CA PHE A 206 9.37 0.44 10.36
C PHE A 206 9.05 0.16 8.90
N ILE A 207 7.88 -0.44 8.64
CA ILE A 207 7.45 -0.77 7.28
C ILE A 207 7.29 0.47 6.41
N ALA A 208 6.88 1.59 7.01
CA ALA A 208 6.92 2.93 6.43
C ALA A 208 7.96 3.74 7.22
N PRO A 209 9.01 4.28 6.58
CA PRO A 209 9.96 5.17 7.26
C PRO A 209 9.26 6.40 7.87
N MET A 210 9.67 6.81 9.06
CA MET A 210 9.14 8.01 9.73
C MET A 210 9.95 9.24 9.27
N GLU A 211 9.56 9.87 8.17
CA GLU A 211 10.18 11.13 7.73
C GLU A 211 9.80 12.25 8.70
N GLY A 212 10.73 12.66 9.58
CA GLY A 212 10.67 13.93 10.34
C GLY A 212 9.51 14.13 11.33
N GLN A 213 8.69 13.11 11.62
CA GLN A 213 7.55 13.23 12.54
C GLN A 213 7.94 12.91 13.99
N PRO A 214 7.44 13.66 15.00
CA PRO A 214 7.61 13.31 16.40
C PRO A 214 6.93 11.97 16.72
N LEU A 215 7.59 11.13 17.52
CA LEU A 215 7.18 9.76 17.90
C LEU A 215 5.85 9.66 18.68
N SER A 216 5.21 10.79 18.97
CA SER A 216 3.97 10.90 19.73
C SER A 216 2.85 11.45 18.85
N LEU A 217 1.78 10.65 18.70
CA LEU A 217 0.48 11.18 18.30
C LEU A 217 -0.02 12.15 19.40
N PRO A 218 -0.66 13.28 19.07
CA PRO A 218 -1.34 14.12 20.06
C PRO A 218 -2.32 13.27 20.89
N GLN A 219 -2.34 13.50 22.20
CA GLN A 219 -3.19 12.78 23.16
C GLN A 219 -4.68 12.93 22.85
#